data_AF-A0A3D0VI82-F1
#
_entry.id   AF-A0A3D0VI82-F1
#
_cell.length_a   1.000
_cell.length_b   1.000
_cell.length_c   1.000
_cell.angle_alpha   90.00
_cell.angle_beta   90.00
_cell.angle_gamma   90.00
#
_symmetry.space_group_name_H-M   'P 1'
#
loop_
_entity.id
_entity.type
_entity.pdbx_description
1 polymer ?
#
loop_
_entity_poly.entity_id
_entity_poly.type
_entity_poly.pdbx_seq_one_letter_code
_entity_poly.pdbx_strand_id
1 'polypeptide(L)' 'MNKLVKTQKEIAIEYGVCRSTFRKWLKPIENKLKLSRRPLLSWQVEMIYEFLDKPEQEVLAEAS' A
#
# COMPACT_ATOMS: atom_id res chain seq x y z
N MET A 1 6.61 15.04 11.74
CA MET A 1 5.18 14.73 11.56
C MET A 1 5.06 13.48 10.71
N ASN A 2 4.57 12.36 11.25
CA ASN A 2 4.28 11.18 10.44
C ASN A 2 3.13 11.53 9.49
N LYS A 3 3.43 11.86 8.24
CA LYS A 3 2.42 12.02 7.21
C LYS A 3 1.64 10.71 7.10
N LEU A 4 0.33 10.80 7.25
CA LEU A 4 -0.57 9.73 6.85
C LEU A 4 -0.52 9.68 5.32
N VAL A 5 -0.09 8.55 4.75
CA VAL A 5 0.28 8.49 3.33
C VAL A 5 -0.88 7.94 2.49
N LYS A 6 -1.36 6.74 2.80
CA LYS A 6 -2.42 6.06 2.05
C LYS A 6 -3.25 5.11 2.91
N THR A 7 -4.43 4.78 2.46
CA THR A 7 -5.28 3.73 3.00
C THR A 7 -5.03 2.41 2.25
N GLN A 8 -5.37 1.29 2.88
CA GLN A 8 -5.36 -0.02 2.20
C GLN A 8 -6.24 -0.05 0.95
N LYS A 9 -7.27 0.81 0.85
CA LYS A 9 -8.14 0.86 -0.33
C LYS A 9 -7.41 1.50 -1.50
N GLU A 10 -6.71 2.61 -1.27
CA GLU A 10 -5.92 3.29 -2.30
C GLU A 10 -4.80 2.39 -2.81
N ILE A 11 -4.06 1.74 -1.90
CA ILE A 11 -3.02 0.80 -2.32
C ILE A 11 -3.62 -0.38 -3.09
N ALA A 12 -4.75 -0.94 -2.63
CA ALA A 12 -5.40 -2.02 -3.38
C ALA A 12 -5.80 -1.61 -4.81
N ILE A 13 -6.24 -0.36 -5.01
CA ILE A 13 -6.55 0.21 -6.33
C ILE A 13 -5.29 0.27 -7.20
N GLU A 14 -4.14 0.69 -6.65
CA GLU A 14 -2.86 0.72 -7.39
C GLU A 14 -2.43 -0.66 -7.88
N TYR A 15 -2.72 -1.72 -7.12
CA TYR A 15 -2.46 -3.10 -7.53
C TYR A 15 -3.60 -3.70 -8.38
N GLY A 16 -4.63 -2.92 -8.74
CA GLY A 16 -5.76 -3.40 -9.54
C GLY A 16 -6.63 -4.46 -8.84
N VAL A 17 -6.59 -4.55 -7.51
CA VAL A 17 -7.31 -5.57 -6.74
C VAL A 17 -8.31 -4.97 -5.77
N CYS A 18 -9.30 -5.78 -5.37
CA CYS A 18 -10.21 -5.38 -4.31
C CYS A 18 -9.51 -5.43 -2.93
N ARG A 19 -9.99 -4.62 -2.00
CA ARG A 19 -9.44 -4.53 -0.64
C ARG A 19 -9.41 -5.87 0.12
N SER A 20 -10.34 -6.77 -0.15
CA SER A 20 -10.38 -8.08 0.51
C SER A 20 -9.26 -9.00 0.02
N THR A 21 -8.97 -8.99 -1.28
CA THR A 21 -7.82 -9.68 -1.88
C THR A 21 -6.51 -9.09 -1.36
N PHE A 22 -6.40 -7.76 -1.36
CA PHE A 22 -5.23 -7.07 -0.84
C PHE A 22 -4.91 -7.46 0.62
N ARG A 23 -5.92 -7.54 1.50
CA ARG A 23 -5.72 -8.02 2.87
C ARG A 23 -5.22 -9.46 2.97
N LYS A 24 -5.65 -10.35 2.07
CA LYS A 24 -5.14 -11.73 2.01
C LYS A 24 -3.66 -11.73 1.63
N TRP A 25 -3.25 -10.87 0.71
CA TRP A 25 -1.84 -10.72 0.32
C TRP A 25 -0.98 -10.20 1.47
N LEU A 26 -1.51 -9.30 2.30
CA LEU A 26 -0.78 -8.77 3.47
C LEU A 26 -0.69 -9.74 4.66
N LYS A 27 -1.42 -10.87 4.67
CA LYS A 27 -1.41 -11.82 5.79
C LYS A 27 0.00 -12.24 6.26
N PRO A 28 0.97 -12.53 5.38
CA PRO A 28 2.32 -12.92 5.80
C PRO A 28 3.06 -11.83 6.60
N ILE A 29 2.69 -10.56 6.40
CA ILE A 29 3.33 -9.40 7.05
C ILE A 29 2.39 -8.66 8.01
N GLU A 30 1.17 -9.15 8.24
CA GLU A 30 0.13 -8.50 9.03
C GLU A 30 0.60 -8.18 10.47
N ASN A 31 1.30 -9.12 11.09
CA ASN A 31 1.86 -8.97 12.44
C ASN A 31 2.93 -7.88 12.51
N LYS A 32 3.74 -7.71 11.45
CA LYS A 32 4.78 -6.68 11.36
C LYS A 32 4.17 -5.30 11.10
N LEU A 33 3.13 -5.26 10.26
CA LEU A 33 2.44 -4.02 9.90
C LEU A 33 1.66 -3.42 11.07
N LYS A 34 1.28 -4.21 12.11
CA LYS A 34 0.51 -3.75 13.27
C LYS A 34 -0.66 -2.85 12.85
N LEU A 35 -1.48 -3.34 11.92
CA LEU A 35 -2.60 -2.65 11.25
C LEU A 35 -3.76 -2.28 12.21
N SER A 36 -3.46 -1.54 13.28
CA SER A 36 -4.37 -1.12 14.33
C SER A 36 -5.06 0.21 14.03
N ARG A 37 -4.51 1.02 13.12
CA ARG A 37 -4.98 2.37 12.80
C ARG A 37 -5.13 2.60 11.30
N ARG A 38 -6.05 3.50 10.93
CA ARG A 38 -6.20 4.05 9.57
C ARG A 38 -6.10 5.58 9.65
N PRO A 39 -5.44 6.26 8.70
CA PRO A 39 -4.67 5.77 7.53
C PRO A 39 -3.33 5.09 7.87
N LEU A 40 -2.68 4.47 6.88
CA LEU A 40 -1.35 3.87 7.04
C LEU A 40 -0.27 4.96 7.14
N LEU A 41 0.70 4.72 8.02
CA LEU A 41 1.91 5.52 8.16
C LEU A 41 2.87 5.24 6.99
N SER A 42 3.76 6.19 6.69
CA SER A 42 4.72 6.08 5.59
C SER A 42 5.51 4.78 5.57
N TRP A 43 6.08 4.39 6.72
CA TRP A 43 6.85 3.15 6.85
C TRP A 43 6.01 1.88 6.65
N GLN A 44 4.71 1.92 6.95
CA GLN A 44 3.80 0.80 6.67
C GLN A 44 3.56 0.67 5.17
N VAL A 45 3.49 1.78 4.45
CA VAL A 45 3.34 1.80 2.99
C VAL A 45 4.62 1.32 2.31
N GLU A 46 5.79 1.79 2.76
CA GLU A 46 7.09 1.31 2.27
C GLU A 46 7.25 -0.19 2.44
N MET A 47 6.95 -0.73 3.62
CA MET A 47 7.02 -2.18 3.87
C MET A 47 6.07 -2.99 2.97
N ILE A 48 4.90 -2.45 2.64
CA ILE A 48 3.97 -3.08 1.71
C ILE A 48 4.57 -3.11 0.31
N TYR A 49 5.13 -1.99 -0.15
CA TYR A 49 5.76 -1.92 -1.48
C TYR A 49 7.02 -2.78 -1.58
N GLU A 50 7.81 -2.90 -0.52
CA GLU A 50 8.94 -3.84 -0.47
C GLU A 50 8.47 -5.30 -0.51
N PHE A 51 7.29 -5.61 0.06
CA PHE A 51 6.78 -6.98 0.12
C PHE A 51 6.05 -7.44 -1.14
N LEU A 52 5.28 -6.55 -1.77
CA LEU A 52 4.45 -6.86 -2.94
C LEU A 52 5.10 -6.42 -4.27
N ASP A 53 6.32 -5.92 -4.20
CA ASP A 53 6.96 -5.08 -5.20
C ASP A 53 6.20 -3.78 -5.44
N LYS A 54 6.92 -2.65 -5.50
CA LYS A 54 6.30 -1.36 -5.77
C LYS A 54 5.65 -1.46 -7.15
N PRO A 55 4.34 -1.17 -7.30
CA PRO A 55 3.73 -1.19 -8.61
C PRO A 55 4.50 -0.20 -9.47
N GLU A 56 4.88 -0.62 -10.69
CA GLU A 56 5.42 0.32 -11.66
C GLU A 56 4.40 1.45 -11.74
N GLN A 57 4.77 2.64 -11.24
CA GLN A 57 4.01 3.82 -11.56
C GLN A 57 4.08 3.88 -13.07
N GLU A 58 2.98 3.57 -13.76
CA GLU A 58 2.80 4.02 -15.13
C GLU A 58 3.16 5.50 -15.08
N VAL A 59 4.30 5.81 -15.69
CA VAL A 59 4.86 7.14 -15.70
C VAL A 59 3.93 7.93 -16.59
N LEU A 60 2.83 8.45 -16.02
CA LEU A 60 2.01 9.47 -16.64
C LEU A 60 2.77 10.80 -16.56
N ALA A 61 4.01 10.78 -17.08
CA ALA A 61 4.64 11.95 -17.64
C ALA A 61 4.21 12.00 -19.10
N GLU A 62 2.91 12.27 -19.32
CA GLU A 62 2.54 12.88 -20.58
C GLU A 62 3.25 14.23 -20.61
N ALA A 63 4.28 14.28 -21.44
CA ALA A 63 4.88 15.50 -21.90
C ALA A 63 3.76 16.41 -22.44
N SER A 64 3.59 17.58 -21.82
CA SER A 64 2.96 18.75 -22.43
C SER A 64 3.50 20.00 -21.79
#